data_AF-A0A9E4YHF0-F1
#
_entry.id   AF-A0A9E4YHF0-F1
#
_cell.length_a   1.000
_cell.length_b   1.000
_cell.length_c   1.000
_cell.angle_alpha   90.00
_cell.angle_beta   90.00
_cell.angle_gamma   90.00
#
_symmetry.space_group_name_H-M   'P 1'
#
loop_
_entity.id
_entity.type
_entity.pdbx_description
1 polymer ?
#
loop_
_entity_poly.entity_id
_entity_poly.type
_entity_poly.pdbx_seq_one_letter_code
_entity_poly.pdbx_strand_id
1 'polypeptide(L)'
;KAIDDGSLAALPRLGKKTAENIARQLQFQRTKGQRMPMARAMPIAERVMAALKARCPDVRKLTIGGSIRRMEETVGDIDMLCTADEPRSVLDALVAMPNVVDVLGHGDTKASVYLSDGIQVDLRVVEDSHFGALLQYFSGNLQHNIQLRDRANELGLSLNEYGLTDKETGKLEVFSDERGIYQRLGIQFIPVELRQGVWEIQAGRENRIPTLVEISDIKGDLHDHTDWSDGRDPMETMILSARERGLEYLAITDHSVGRGIANGLSPARLENQVALVRELERSIGGIKLFTGTEMDIRADGTLDYADDILEQLDWVVASVHSAMGQDSQTMTERIIKAMQNPHVDVIGHLSTRLVGERQPIEADFEAIFKAAAETGTALEINASPERMDLRDAHVYRARELGVALVISTDAHTTEGLSNTRYGVGIARRGWCEPKHILNTLPLNDFLEYLALNKTERTEAFARLA
;
A
#
# COMPACT_ATOMS: atom_id res chain seq x y z
N LYS A 1 28.51 -12.03 20.68
CA LYS A 1 29.95 -12.17 21.01
C LYS A 1 30.28 -13.59 21.47
N ALA A 2 29.91 -14.02 22.68
CA ALA A 2 30.21 -15.38 23.17
C ALA A 2 29.60 -16.52 22.33
N ILE A 3 28.51 -16.24 21.63
CA ILE A 3 27.91 -17.13 20.64
C ILE A 3 28.76 -17.16 19.36
N ASP A 4 29.07 -15.98 18.83
CA ASP A 4 29.77 -15.80 17.56
C ASP A 4 31.21 -16.32 17.59
N ASP A 5 31.87 -16.23 18.74
CA ASP A 5 33.25 -16.72 18.95
C ASP A 5 33.30 -18.18 19.46
N GLY A 6 32.14 -18.85 19.58
CA GLY A 6 32.03 -20.25 19.98
C GLY A 6 32.30 -20.55 21.45
N SER A 7 32.65 -19.55 22.27
CA SER A 7 32.95 -19.74 23.69
C SER A 7 31.75 -20.23 24.51
N LEU A 8 30.53 -19.87 24.11
CA LEU A 8 29.30 -20.35 24.76
C LEU A 8 29.08 -21.86 24.56
N ALA A 9 29.42 -22.38 23.38
CA ALA A 9 29.28 -23.80 23.07
C ALA A 9 30.32 -24.67 23.82
N ALA A 10 31.45 -24.08 24.21
CA ALA A 10 32.52 -24.76 24.94
C ALA A 10 32.24 -24.93 26.45
N LEU A 11 31.21 -24.27 26.99
CA LEU A 11 30.85 -24.38 28.40
C LEU A 11 30.20 -25.73 28.73
N PRO A 12 30.43 -26.28 29.96
CA PRO A 12 29.81 -27.53 30.38
C PRO A 12 28.28 -27.48 30.25
N ARG A 13 27.71 -28.52 29.62
CA ARG A 13 26.26 -28.70 29.37
C ARG A 13 25.61 -27.73 28.38
N LEU A 14 26.36 -26.78 27.80
CA LEU A 14 25.80 -25.86 26.81
C LEU A 14 25.95 -26.42 25.39
N GLY A 15 27.15 -26.77 24.93
CA GLY A 15 27.31 -27.42 23.62
C GLY A 15 26.77 -26.60 22.43
N LYS A 16 26.95 -27.12 21.20
CA LYS A 16 26.62 -26.37 19.98
C LYS A 16 25.12 -26.09 19.81
N LYS A 17 24.27 -27.09 20.05
CA LYS A 17 22.82 -27.00 19.87
C LYS A 17 22.17 -25.98 20.83
N THR A 18 22.61 -25.91 22.08
CA THR A 18 22.07 -24.93 23.05
C THR A 18 22.57 -23.52 22.73
N ALA A 19 23.83 -23.36 22.32
CA ALA A 19 24.36 -22.06 21.90
C ALA A 19 23.60 -21.51 20.67
N GLU A 20 23.29 -22.36 19.68
CA GLU A 20 22.45 -22.01 18.53
C GLU A 20 21.01 -21.66 18.94
N ASN A 21 20.42 -22.37 19.91
CA ASN A 21 19.11 -22.02 20.47
C ASN A 21 19.12 -20.66 21.16
N ILE A 22 20.14 -20.37 21.98
CA ILE A 22 20.27 -19.08 22.68
C ILE A 22 20.48 -17.95 21.66
N ALA A 23 21.26 -18.19 20.60
CA ALA A 23 21.44 -17.22 19.50
C ALA A 23 20.11 -16.85 18.85
N ARG A 24 19.32 -17.86 18.51
CA ARG A 24 17.97 -17.69 17.98
C ARG A 24 17.05 -16.93 18.95
N GLN A 25 17.08 -17.27 20.24
CA GLN A 25 16.27 -16.60 21.25
C GLN A 25 16.66 -15.12 21.46
N LEU A 26 17.95 -14.79 21.36
CA LEU A 26 18.43 -13.40 21.44
C LEU A 26 18.06 -12.60 20.20
N GLN A 27 18.14 -13.21 19.01
CA GLN A 27 17.65 -12.60 17.78
C GLN A 27 16.13 -12.35 17.85
N PHE A 28 15.39 -13.31 18.42
CA PHE A 28 13.97 -13.17 18.74
C PHE A 28 13.71 -12.00 19.69
N GLN A 29 14.46 -11.87 20.80
CA GLN A 29 14.26 -10.74 21.71
C GLN A 29 14.58 -9.38 21.08
N ARG A 30 15.52 -9.32 20.14
CA ARG A 30 15.85 -8.08 19.41
C ARG A 30 14.78 -7.66 18.41
N THR A 31 14.06 -8.61 17.85
CA THR A 31 13.01 -8.40 16.84
C THR A 31 11.62 -8.27 17.47
N LYS A 32 11.44 -8.73 18.71
CA LYS A 32 10.20 -8.58 19.47
C LYS A 32 9.82 -7.09 19.62
N GLY A 33 8.69 -6.71 19.04
CA GLY A 33 8.17 -5.33 19.06
C GLY A 33 8.69 -4.43 17.95
N GLN A 34 9.58 -4.93 17.07
CA GLN A 34 9.93 -4.22 15.84
C GLN A 34 8.84 -4.42 14.80
N ARG A 35 8.55 -3.36 14.03
CA ARG A 35 7.64 -3.43 12.90
C ARG A 35 8.41 -3.76 11.62
N MET A 36 7.78 -4.52 10.75
CA MET A 36 8.29 -4.95 9.45
C MET A 36 7.57 -4.18 8.34
N PRO A 37 8.26 -3.76 7.26
CA PRO A 37 7.59 -3.15 6.10
C PRO A 37 6.55 -4.08 5.46
N MET A 38 5.46 -3.51 4.94
CA MET A 38 4.41 -4.23 4.23
C MET A 38 4.98 -5.09 3.07
N ALA A 39 5.99 -4.58 2.36
CA ALA A 39 6.71 -5.29 1.30
C ALA A 39 7.22 -6.67 1.71
N ARG A 40 7.62 -6.83 2.97
CA ARG A 40 8.10 -8.11 3.51
C ARG A 40 6.99 -8.91 4.19
N ALA A 41 6.08 -8.24 4.90
CA ALA A 41 5.04 -8.90 5.67
C ALA A 41 3.98 -9.60 4.79
N MET A 42 3.51 -8.94 3.72
CA MET A 42 2.45 -9.48 2.85
C MET A 42 2.85 -10.79 2.16
N PRO A 43 4.03 -10.92 1.51
CA PRO A 43 4.43 -12.18 0.88
C PRO A 43 4.60 -13.35 1.87
N ILE A 44 4.99 -13.06 3.11
CA ILE A 44 5.04 -14.07 4.19
C ILE A 44 3.62 -14.52 4.53
N ALA A 45 2.70 -13.59 4.75
CA ALA A 45 1.32 -13.89 5.06
C ALA A 45 0.63 -14.68 3.93
N GLU A 46 0.84 -14.30 2.68
CA GLU A 46 0.31 -15.01 1.50
C GLU A 46 0.87 -16.44 1.39
N ARG A 47 2.17 -16.65 1.62
CA ARG A 47 2.79 -18.00 1.67
C ARG A 47 2.18 -18.87 2.76
N VAL A 48 2.04 -18.35 3.97
CA VAL A 48 1.48 -19.11 5.09
C VAL A 48 0.01 -19.45 4.81
N MET A 49 -0.77 -18.48 4.32
CA MET A 49 -2.16 -18.71 3.94
C MET A 49 -2.30 -19.78 2.84
N ALA A 50 -1.45 -19.74 1.81
CA ALA A 50 -1.43 -20.75 0.75
C ALA A 50 -1.05 -22.13 1.28
N ALA A 51 -0.05 -22.22 2.16
CA ALA A 51 0.37 -23.47 2.78
C ALA A 51 -0.73 -24.10 3.65
N LEU A 52 -1.45 -23.30 4.43
CA LEU A 52 -2.57 -23.76 5.25
C LEU A 52 -3.73 -24.25 4.38
N LYS A 53 -4.12 -23.50 3.35
CA LYS A 53 -5.16 -23.92 2.39
C LYS A 53 -4.81 -25.23 1.69
N ALA A 54 -3.54 -25.43 1.33
CA ALA A 54 -3.09 -26.64 0.65
C ALA A 54 -3.08 -27.88 1.56
N ARG A 55 -2.81 -27.71 2.86
CA ARG A 55 -2.70 -28.81 3.82
C ARG A 55 -4.03 -29.16 4.51
N CYS A 56 -4.95 -28.21 4.60
CA CYS A 56 -6.16 -28.34 5.40
C CYS A 56 -7.41 -28.11 4.53
N PRO A 57 -7.98 -29.16 3.91
CA PRO A 57 -9.18 -29.04 3.07
C PRO A 57 -10.44 -28.62 3.85
N ASP A 58 -10.43 -28.80 5.17
CA ASP A 58 -11.57 -28.49 6.06
C ASP A 58 -11.65 -27.00 6.42
N VAL A 59 -10.67 -26.19 5.99
CA VAL A 59 -10.70 -24.73 6.11
C VAL A 59 -11.82 -24.18 5.20
N ARG A 60 -12.75 -23.41 5.78
CA ARG A 60 -13.85 -22.78 5.05
C ARG A 60 -13.52 -21.32 4.72
N LYS A 61 -13.21 -20.53 5.75
CA LYS A 61 -12.74 -19.15 5.61
C LYS A 61 -11.32 -19.06 6.16
N LEU A 62 -10.43 -18.38 5.44
CA LEU A 62 -9.10 -18.02 5.94
C LEU A 62 -8.73 -16.65 5.37
N THR A 63 -8.47 -15.71 6.28
CA THR A 63 -8.15 -14.33 5.93
C THR A 63 -7.07 -13.77 6.85
N ILE A 64 -6.41 -12.72 6.38
CA ILE A 64 -5.43 -11.97 7.15
C ILE A 64 -6.19 -10.86 7.90
N GLY A 65 -5.93 -10.75 9.20
CA GLY A 65 -6.42 -9.69 10.07
C GLY A 65 -5.40 -8.57 10.27
N GLY A 66 -5.53 -7.88 11.40
CA GLY A 66 -4.51 -6.98 11.90
C GLY A 66 -4.19 -5.80 11.00
N SER A 67 -2.96 -5.33 11.13
CA SER A 67 -2.42 -4.17 10.39
C SER A 67 -2.30 -4.41 8.88
N ILE A 68 -2.05 -5.65 8.46
CA ILE A 68 -2.03 -5.99 7.02
C ILE A 68 -3.40 -5.74 6.40
N ARG A 69 -4.48 -6.20 7.05
CA ARG A 69 -5.85 -6.00 6.54
C ARG A 69 -6.23 -4.51 6.45
N ARG A 70 -5.65 -3.66 7.30
CA ARG A 70 -5.86 -2.20 7.27
C ARG A 70 -4.92 -1.46 6.31
N MET A 71 -4.07 -2.17 5.56
CA MET A 71 -3.08 -1.60 4.63
C MET A 71 -2.09 -0.63 5.31
N GLU A 72 -1.69 -0.93 6.55
CA GLU A 72 -0.64 -0.16 7.23
C GLU A 72 0.72 -0.39 6.54
N GLU A 73 1.52 0.66 6.38
CA GLU A 73 2.85 0.58 5.72
C GLU A 73 3.87 -0.32 6.45
N THR A 74 3.67 -0.51 7.75
CA THR A 74 4.47 -1.41 8.58
C THR A 74 3.56 -2.30 9.41
N VAL A 75 4.03 -3.48 9.79
CA VAL A 75 3.27 -4.58 10.39
C VAL A 75 4.04 -5.10 11.60
N GLY A 76 3.37 -5.37 12.72
CA GLY A 76 4.01 -5.97 13.89
C GLY A 76 4.12 -7.49 13.75
N ASP A 77 3.01 -8.16 13.98
CA ASP A 77 2.75 -9.58 13.77
C ASP A 77 1.75 -9.79 12.61
N ILE A 78 1.66 -11.04 12.15
CA ILE A 78 0.69 -11.46 11.15
C ILE A 78 -0.46 -12.16 11.86
N ASP A 79 -1.62 -11.50 11.92
CA ASP A 79 -2.86 -12.10 12.39
C ASP A 79 -3.56 -12.86 11.26
N MET A 80 -3.93 -14.11 11.50
CA MET A 80 -4.73 -14.94 10.60
C MET A 80 -5.98 -15.44 11.32
N LEU A 81 -7.11 -15.35 10.62
CA LEU A 81 -8.42 -15.68 11.16
C LEU A 81 -9.07 -16.72 10.26
N CYS A 82 -9.58 -17.79 10.88
CA CYS A 82 -10.01 -18.97 10.18
C CYS A 82 -11.33 -19.51 10.73
N THR A 83 -12.12 -20.14 9.86
CA THR A 83 -13.16 -21.10 10.24
C THR A 83 -12.81 -22.46 9.64
N ALA A 84 -12.99 -23.52 10.40
CA ALA A 84 -12.70 -24.88 9.96
C ALA A 84 -13.62 -25.87 10.69
N ASP A 85 -13.99 -26.95 10.00
CA ASP A 85 -14.77 -28.03 10.61
C ASP A 85 -13.94 -28.77 11.67
N GLU A 86 -12.62 -28.87 11.43
CA GLU A 86 -11.64 -29.47 12.35
C GLU A 86 -10.59 -28.42 12.76
N PRO A 87 -10.86 -27.58 13.79
CA PRO A 87 -9.95 -26.51 14.19
C PRO A 87 -8.52 -26.96 14.48
N ARG A 88 -8.38 -28.13 15.12
CA ARG A 88 -7.07 -28.63 15.54
C ARG A 88 -6.16 -28.96 14.34
N SER A 89 -6.73 -29.47 13.25
CA SER A 89 -6.00 -29.78 12.02
C SER A 89 -5.26 -28.56 11.46
N VAL A 90 -5.91 -27.39 11.44
CA VAL A 90 -5.33 -26.15 10.91
C VAL A 90 -4.25 -25.59 11.83
N LEU A 91 -4.48 -25.66 13.15
CA LEU A 91 -3.52 -25.22 14.15
C LEU A 91 -2.26 -26.09 14.15
N ASP A 92 -2.42 -27.41 14.10
CA ASP A 92 -1.32 -28.37 13.99
C ASP A 92 -0.53 -28.16 12.69
N ALA A 93 -1.22 -27.87 11.58
CA ALA A 93 -0.59 -27.60 10.29
C ALA A 93 0.29 -26.35 10.30
N LEU A 94 -0.13 -25.28 10.99
CA LEU A 94 0.69 -24.08 11.19
C LEU A 94 1.94 -24.42 12.02
N VAL A 95 1.76 -25.10 13.14
CA VAL A 95 2.86 -25.47 14.05
C VAL A 95 3.88 -26.40 13.37
N ALA A 96 3.43 -27.25 12.45
CA ALA A 96 4.26 -28.17 11.69
C ALA A 96 4.87 -27.57 10.41
N MET A 97 4.77 -26.25 10.19
CA MET A 97 5.41 -25.62 9.03
C MET A 97 6.95 -25.67 9.15
N PRO A 98 7.70 -26.02 8.08
CA PRO A 98 9.16 -26.20 8.15
C PRO A 98 9.95 -24.96 8.56
N ASN A 99 9.40 -23.77 8.31
CA ASN A 99 10.00 -22.49 8.66
C ASN A 99 9.61 -22.00 10.07
N VAL A 100 8.85 -22.77 10.85
CA VAL A 100 8.59 -22.47 12.27
C VAL A 100 9.85 -22.76 13.07
N VAL A 101 10.34 -21.75 13.79
CA VAL A 101 11.53 -21.86 14.65
C VAL A 101 11.19 -21.94 16.14
N ASP A 102 10.03 -21.41 16.53
CA ASP A 102 9.54 -21.46 17.91
C ASP A 102 8.00 -21.50 17.93
N VAL A 103 7.44 -22.21 18.90
CA VAL A 103 5.99 -22.32 19.12
C VAL A 103 5.68 -21.58 20.41
N LEU A 104 5.15 -20.36 20.28
CA LEU A 104 4.87 -19.47 21.39
C LEU A 104 3.59 -19.88 22.14
N GLY A 105 2.64 -20.49 21.43
CA GLY A 105 1.42 -21.03 22.01
C GLY A 105 0.71 -21.97 21.04
N HIS A 106 0.07 -22.99 21.58
CA HIS A 106 -0.70 -23.97 20.80
C HIS A 106 -1.82 -24.55 21.68
N GLY A 107 -3.04 -24.08 21.44
CA GLY A 107 -4.25 -24.54 22.12
C GLY A 107 -5.28 -25.05 21.11
N ASP A 108 -6.54 -25.16 21.55
CA ASP A 108 -7.61 -25.75 20.74
C ASP A 108 -8.24 -24.77 19.75
N THR A 109 -8.12 -23.46 20.00
CA THR A 109 -8.71 -22.40 19.17
C THR A 109 -7.70 -21.36 18.68
N LYS A 110 -6.43 -21.49 19.09
CA LYS A 110 -5.37 -20.56 18.71
C LYS A 110 -3.99 -21.22 18.68
N ALA A 111 -3.15 -20.74 17.77
CA ALA A 111 -1.72 -21.04 17.74
C ALA A 111 -0.94 -19.78 17.42
N SER A 112 0.25 -19.66 18.01
CA SER A 112 1.19 -18.56 17.81
C SER A 112 2.55 -19.16 17.55
N VAL A 113 3.13 -18.85 16.40
CA VAL A 113 4.44 -19.37 15.98
C VAL A 113 5.36 -18.24 15.60
N TYR A 114 6.66 -18.48 15.76
CA TYR A 114 7.69 -17.60 15.24
C TYR A 114 8.35 -18.25 14.03
N LEU A 115 8.38 -17.53 12.91
CA LEU A 115 8.99 -18.02 11.67
C LEU A 115 10.48 -17.65 11.60
N SER A 116 11.25 -18.45 10.86
CA SER A 116 12.65 -18.16 10.52
C SER A 116 12.81 -16.84 9.78
N ASP A 117 11.74 -16.38 9.11
CA ASP A 117 11.64 -15.05 8.50
C ASP A 117 11.63 -13.91 9.53
N GLY A 118 11.69 -14.19 10.84
CA GLY A 118 11.82 -13.18 11.90
C GLY A 118 10.52 -12.43 12.22
N ILE A 119 9.38 -13.10 12.08
CA ILE A 119 8.06 -12.54 12.39
C ILE A 119 7.19 -13.56 13.10
N GLN A 120 6.32 -13.06 13.98
CA GLN A 120 5.29 -13.84 14.65
C GLN A 120 4.06 -13.98 13.75
N VAL A 121 3.49 -15.18 13.69
CA VAL A 121 2.20 -15.45 13.06
C VAL A 121 1.26 -16.00 14.11
N ASP A 122 0.11 -15.35 14.26
CA ASP A 122 -0.97 -15.76 15.13
C ASP A 122 -2.14 -16.27 14.29
N LEU A 123 -2.64 -17.47 14.58
CA LEU A 123 -3.80 -18.05 13.94
C LEU A 123 -4.91 -18.28 14.96
N ARG A 124 -6.11 -17.85 14.63
CA ARG A 124 -7.32 -18.07 15.43
C ARG A 124 -8.37 -18.80 14.62
N VAL A 125 -9.00 -19.79 15.24
CA VAL A 125 -10.08 -20.57 14.66
C VAL A 125 -11.34 -20.38 15.49
N VAL A 126 -12.44 -20.04 14.82
CA VAL A 126 -13.77 -19.87 15.44
C VAL A 126 -14.84 -20.55 14.59
N GLU A 127 -16.01 -20.79 15.18
CA GLU A 127 -17.21 -21.16 14.42
C GLU A 127 -17.63 -20.01 13.49
N ASP A 128 -18.31 -20.35 12.40
CA ASP A 128 -18.71 -19.37 11.38
C ASP A 128 -19.60 -18.24 11.92
N SER A 129 -20.45 -18.57 12.89
CA SER A 129 -21.35 -17.66 13.60
C SER A 129 -20.62 -16.53 14.34
N HIS A 130 -19.34 -16.72 14.71
CA HIS A 130 -18.51 -15.73 15.40
C HIS A 130 -17.52 -15.00 14.48
N PHE A 131 -17.42 -15.40 13.22
CA PHE A 131 -16.35 -14.94 12.33
C PHE A 131 -16.36 -13.42 12.11
N GLY A 132 -17.53 -12.80 12.02
CA GLY A 132 -17.66 -11.35 11.89
C GLY A 132 -17.16 -10.60 13.13
N ALA A 133 -17.46 -11.09 14.34
CA ALA A 133 -16.97 -10.50 15.59
C ALA A 133 -15.46 -10.64 15.74
N LEU A 134 -14.93 -11.83 15.45
CA LEU A 134 -13.49 -12.06 15.46
C LEU A 134 -12.78 -11.16 14.45
N LEU A 135 -13.32 -11.06 13.23
CA LEU A 135 -12.75 -10.27 12.16
C LEU A 135 -12.74 -8.78 12.50
N GLN A 136 -13.83 -8.23 13.06
CA GLN A 136 -13.87 -6.86 13.55
C GLN A 136 -12.79 -6.63 14.62
N TYR A 137 -12.76 -7.50 15.64
CA TYR A 137 -11.87 -7.39 16.78
C TYR A 137 -10.40 -7.40 16.36
N PHE A 138 -9.99 -8.38 15.54
CA PHE A 138 -8.59 -8.56 15.13
C PHE A 138 -8.16 -7.64 14.00
N SER A 139 -9.10 -7.00 13.30
CA SER A 139 -8.74 -5.98 12.31
C SER A 139 -8.46 -4.64 12.94
N GLY A 140 -8.95 -4.39 14.17
CA GLY A 140 -8.64 -3.19 14.95
C GLY A 140 -8.86 -1.88 14.18
N ASN A 141 -8.05 -0.83 14.39
CA ASN A 141 -6.93 -0.77 15.34
C ASN A 141 -7.36 -0.77 16.83
N LEU A 142 -6.41 -0.65 17.76
CA LEU A 142 -6.70 -0.60 19.21
C LEU A 142 -7.69 0.52 19.56
N GLN A 143 -7.47 1.73 19.04
CA GLN A 143 -8.30 2.90 19.35
C GLN A 143 -9.70 2.78 18.73
N HIS A 144 -9.80 2.27 17.50
CA HIS A 144 -11.07 1.93 16.86
C HIS A 144 -11.89 0.95 17.73
N ASN A 145 -11.24 -0.11 18.23
CA ASN A 145 -11.89 -1.10 19.10
C ASN A 145 -12.35 -0.50 20.43
N ILE A 146 -11.56 0.40 21.03
CA ILE A 146 -11.95 1.11 22.27
C ILE A 146 -13.22 1.92 22.01
N GLN A 147 -13.22 2.77 20.98
CA GLN A 147 -14.37 3.61 20.64
C GLN A 147 -15.63 2.78 20.29
N LEU A 148 -15.46 1.64 19.60
CA LEU A 148 -16.59 0.75 19.28
C LEU A 148 -17.15 0.07 20.54
N ARG A 149 -16.30 -0.31 21.50
CA ARG A 149 -16.72 -0.83 22.80
C ARG A 149 -17.41 0.23 23.65
N ASP A 150 -16.92 1.46 23.63
CA ASP A 150 -17.58 2.58 24.32
C ASP A 150 -18.99 2.79 23.76
N ARG A 151 -19.14 2.74 22.43
CA ARG A 151 -20.46 2.77 21.80
C ARG A 151 -21.35 1.59 22.23
N ALA A 152 -20.81 0.37 22.30
CA ALA A 152 -21.55 -0.78 22.79
C ALA A 152 -22.00 -0.56 24.25
N ASN A 153 -21.12 -0.03 25.10
CA ASN A 153 -21.39 0.26 26.50
C ASN A 153 -22.52 1.28 26.68
N GLU A 154 -22.57 2.34 25.86
CA GLU A 154 -23.67 3.33 25.83
C GLU A 154 -25.04 2.68 25.55
N LEU A 155 -25.06 1.57 24.82
CA LEU A 155 -26.27 0.83 24.45
C LEU A 155 -26.60 -0.32 25.41
N GLY A 156 -25.92 -0.42 26.56
CA GLY A 156 -26.10 -1.52 27.50
C GLY A 156 -25.50 -2.85 27.03
N LEU A 157 -24.58 -2.82 26.06
CA LEU A 157 -23.93 -4.00 25.48
C LEU A 157 -22.45 -4.08 25.87
N SER A 158 -21.87 -5.27 25.75
CA SER A 158 -20.44 -5.54 25.87
C SER A 158 -19.94 -6.21 24.60
N LEU A 159 -19.02 -5.57 23.88
CA LEU A 159 -18.40 -6.10 22.65
C LEU A 159 -17.08 -6.82 22.95
N ASN A 160 -16.95 -8.07 22.48
CA ASN A 160 -15.71 -8.85 22.51
C ASN A 160 -15.49 -9.61 21.19
N GLU A 161 -14.49 -10.48 21.13
CA GLU A 161 -14.14 -11.25 19.92
C GLU A 161 -15.21 -12.30 19.50
N TYR A 162 -16.19 -12.57 20.34
CA TYR A 162 -17.27 -13.54 20.09
C TYR A 162 -18.58 -12.87 19.69
N GLY A 163 -18.80 -11.60 20.04
CA GLY A 163 -20.02 -10.87 19.68
C GLY A 163 -20.40 -9.76 20.64
N LEU A 164 -21.71 -9.47 20.72
CA LEU A 164 -22.29 -8.46 21.60
C LEU A 164 -23.11 -9.13 22.70
N THR A 165 -22.70 -8.96 23.95
CA THR A 165 -23.45 -9.46 25.11
C THR A 165 -24.33 -8.35 25.67
N ASP A 166 -25.62 -8.60 25.81
CA ASP A 166 -26.54 -7.74 26.55
C ASP A 166 -26.22 -7.80 28.05
N LYS A 167 -25.94 -6.65 28.68
CA LYS A 167 -25.48 -6.60 30.08
C LYS A 167 -26.58 -6.92 31.10
N GLU A 168 -27.85 -6.74 30.74
CA GLU A 168 -28.96 -7.01 31.64
C GLU A 168 -29.35 -8.49 31.63
N THR A 169 -29.41 -9.08 30.44
CA THR A 169 -29.88 -10.46 30.23
C THR A 169 -28.75 -11.48 30.17
N GLY A 170 -27.51 -11.04 29.92
CA GLY A 170 -26.35 -11.90 29.68
C GLY A 170 -26.39 -12.65 28.33
N LYS A 171 -27.37 -12.36 27.47
CA LYS A 171 -27.53 -13.04 26.18
C LYS A 171 -26.46 -12.56 25.20
N LEU A 172 -25.76 -13.51 24.58
CA LEU A 172 -24.79 -13.25 23.51
C LEU A 172 -25.47 -13.23 22.14
N GLU A 173 -25.32 -12.11 21.42
CA GLU A 173 -25.61 -11.98 20.00
C GLU A 173 -24.32 -12.26 19.20
N VAL A 174 -24.39 -13.19 18.24
CA VAL A 174 -23.27 -13.64 17.40
C VAL A 174 -23.40 -13.12 15.97
N PHE A 175 -22.28 -12.91 15.29
CA PHE A 175 -22.23 -12.28 13.97
C PHE A 175 -21.24 -12.99 13.04
N SER A 176 -21.73 -13.51 11.91
CA SER A 176 -20.90 -14.12 10.86
C SER A 176 -20.31 -13.10 9.87
N ASP A 177 -20.83 -11.86 9.88
CA ASP A 177 -20.36 -10.71 9.09
C ASP A 177 -20.17 -9.49 10.02
N GLU A 178 -19.05 -8.77 9.85
CA GLU A 178 -18.73 -7.54 10.56
C GLU A 178 -19.85 -6.48 10.42
N ARG A 179 -20.52 -6.43 9.26
CA ARG A 179 -21.61 -5.46 9.00
C ARG A 179 -22.72 -5.52 10.05
N GLY A 180 -23.04 -6.72 10.53
CA GLY A 180 -24.08 -6.91 11.55
C GLY A 180 -23.74 -6.23 12.88
N ILE A 181 -22.45 -6.16 13.24
CA ILE A 181 -21.97 -5.49 14.47
C ILE A 181 -22.18 -3.99 14.35
N TYR A 182 -21.73 -3.39 13.25
CA TYR A 182 -21.90 -1.95 13.02
C TYR A 182 -23.38 -1.57 12.98
N GLN A 183 -24.21 -2.36 12.27
CA GLN A 183 -25.66 -2.16 12.23
C GLN A 183 -26.28 -2.23 13.63
N ARG A 184 -25.91 -3.23 14.44
CA ARG A 184 -26.42 -3.41 15.82
C ARG A 184 -26.05 -2.23 16.73
N LEU A 185 -24.92 -1.58 16.48
CA LEU A 185 -24.42 -0.41 17.21
C LEU A 185 -24.94 0.94 16.64
N GLY A 186 -25.72 0.91 15.56
CA GLY A 186 -26.25 2.10 14.90
C GLY A 186 -25.15 2.91 14.22
N ILE A 187 -24.18 2.23 13.61
CA ILE A 187 -23.04 2.82 12.89
C ILE A 187 -23.08 2.34 11.43
N GLN A 188 -22.91 3.25 10.47
CA GLN A 188 -22.64 2.88 9.08
C GLN A 188 -21.40 1.97 9.02
N PHE A 189 -21.41 0.93 8.19
CA PHE A 189 -20.25 0.04 8.08
C PHE A 189 -18.97 0.81 7.78
N ILE A 190 -17.91 0.55 8.55
CA ILE A 190 -16.61 1.21 8.42
C ILE A 190 -15.63 0.26 7.72
N PRO A 191 -15.21 0.59 6.48
CA PRO A 191 -14.14 -0.12 5.78
C PRO A 191 -12.88 -0.23 6.63
N VAL A 192 -12.16 -1.33 6.50
CA VAL A 192 -11.02 -1.67 7.36
C VAL A 192 -9.90 -0.64 7.31
N GLU A 193 -9.70 -0.03 6.15
CA GLU A 193 -8.69 0.99 5.89
C GLU A 193 -8.96 2.29 6.69
N LEU A 194 -10.23 2.54 7.06
CA LEU A 194 -10.60 3.73 7.85
C LEU A 194 -10.47 3.52 9.35
N ARG A 195 -10.21 2.30 9.82
CA ARG A 195 -10.19 1.95 11.26
C ARG A 195 -8.90 2.38 11.95
N GLN A 196 -8.69 3.69 11.95
CA GLN A 196 -7.51 4.38 12.45
C GLN A 196 -7.72 4.93 13.87
N GLY A 197 -8.95 4.90 14.39
CA GLY A 197 -9.29 5.33 15.74
C GLY A 197 -9.19 6.83 15.94
N VAL A 198 -9.55 7.61 14.92
CA VAL A 198 -9.44 9.08 14.96
C VAL A 198 -10.83 9.72 14.96
N TRP A 199 -11.60 9.55 13.88
CA TRP A 199 -12.96 10.11 13.75
C TRP A 199 -13.92 9.22 12.96
N GLU A 200 -13.50 8.02 12.54
CA GLU A 200 -14.31 7.14 11.70
C GLU A 200 -15.57 6.63 12.39
N ILE A 201 -15.54 6.40 13.71
CA ILE A 201 -16.73 6.00 14.47
C ILE A 201 -17.76 7.13 14.46
N GLN A 202 -17.33 8.38 14.69
CA GLN A 202 -18.22 9.53 14.67
C GLN A 202 -18.82 9.74 13.27
N ALA A 203 -18.00 9.67 12.23
CA ALA A 203 -18.47 9.76 10.85
C ALA A 203 -19.48 8.63 10.52
N GLY A 204 -19.23 7.41 11.00
CA GLY A 204 -20.15 6.28 10.82
C GLY A 204 -21.49 6.46 11.54
N ARG A 205 -21.51 7.08 12.72
CA ARG A 205 -22.75 7.44 13.44
C ARG A 205 -23.57 8.50 12.69
N GLU A 206 -22.89 9.39 11.99
CA GLU A 206 -23.48 10.47 11.20
C GLU A 206 -23.76 10.07 9.74
N ASN A 207 -23.52 8.80 9.37
CA ASN A 207 -23.63 8.28 8.01
C ASN A 207 -22.81 9.08 6.97
N ARG A 208 -21.58 9.47 7.36
CA ARG A 208 -20.62 10.22 6.55
C ARG A 208 -19.42 9.39 6.08
N ILE A 209 -19.48 8.06 6.14
CA ILE A 209 -18.44 7.22 5.55
C ILE A 209 -18.63 7.23 4.02
N PRO A 210 -17.64 7.68 3.24
CA PRO A 210 -17.75 7.76 1.79
C PRO A 210 -17.65 6.38 1.13
N THR A 211 -18.10 6.29 -0.13
CA THR A 211 -17.83 5.13 -1.00
C THR A 211 -16.39 5.21 -1.49
N LEU A 212 -15.50 4.46 -0.84
CA LEU A 212 -14.08 4.52 -1.13
C LEU A 212 -13.72 3.87 -2.48
N VAL A 213 -12.65 4.37 -3.10
CA VAL A 213 -12.07 3.82 -4.34
C VAL A 213 -11.75 2.34 -4.22
N GLU A 214 -11.99 1.59 -5.30
CA GLU A 214 -11.71 0.16 -5.44
C GLU A 214 -10.72 -0.10 -6.58
N ILE A 215 -10.11 -1.29 -6.60
CA ILE A 215 -9.15 -1.68 -7.65
C ILE A 215 -9.80 -1.64 -9.05
N SER A 216 -11.08 -2.00 -9.15
CA SER A 216 -11.85 -1.98 -10.41
C SER A 216 -12.12 -0.58 -10.96
N ASP A 217 -11.95 0.45 -10.13
CA ASP A 217 -12.11 1.84 -10.58
C ASP A 217 -10.88 2.32 -11.36
N ILE A 218 -9.72 1.70 -11.15
CA ILE A 218 -8.46 2.09 -11.81
C ILE A 218 -8.49 1.69 -13.28
N LYS A 219 -8.34 2.68 -14.18
CA LYS A 219 -8.42 2.51 -15.63
C LYS A 219 -7.06 2.48 -16.30
N GLY A 220 -6.02 3.02 -15.68
CA GLY A 220 -4.67 2.93 -16.20
C GLY A 220 -3.59 3.06 -15.15
N ASP A 221 -2.37 2.74 -15.55
CA ASP A 221 -1.15 2.99 -14.79
C ASP A 221 -0.32 4.05 -15.49
N LEU A 222 0.23 4.99 -14.72
CA LEU A 222 0.78 6.25 -15.21
C LEU A 222 2.24 6.48 -14.75
N HIS A 223 2.91 5.43 -14.25
CA HIS A 223 4.32 5.47 -13.90
C HIS A 223 4.89 4.04 -13.96
N ASP A 224 5.49 3.71 -15.09
CA ASP A 224 5.97 2.37 -15.41
C ASP A 224 7.30 2.42 -16.17
N HIS A 225 8.18 1.47 -15.84
CA HIS A 225 9.55 1.41 -16.34
C HIS A 225 9.76 0.16 -17.18
N THR A 226 10.65 0.26 -18.16
CA THR A 226 10.94 -0.81 -19.12
C THR A 226 12.44 -1.08 -19.20
N ASP A 227 12.83 -2.03 -20.03
CA ASP A 227 14.22 -2.33 -20.35
C ASP A 227 14.97 -1.18 -21.05
N TRP A 228 14.31 -0.04 -21.30
CA TRP A 228 14.95 1.18 -21.80
C TRP A 228 15.68 1.96 -20.70
N SER A 229 15.20 2.00 -19.46
CA SER A 229 16.00 2.47 -18.31
C SER A 229 16.45 1.30 -17.44
N ASP A 230 15.71 1.03 -16.37
CA ASP A 230 16.03 0.12 -15.27
C ASP A 230 14.89 -0.86 -14.95
N GLY A 231 13.82 -0.84 -15.75
CA GLY A 231 12.89 -1.96 -15.81
C GLY A 231 13.61 -3.23 -16.25
N ARG A 232 13.18 -4.37 -15.72
CA ARG A 232 13.78 -5.68 -16.02
C ARG A 232 13.07 -6.42 -17.13
N ASP A 233 11.81 -6.06 -17.39
CA ASP A 233 11.01 -6.68 -18.44
C ASP A 233 10.99 -5.81 -19.71
N PRO A 234 10.98 -6.44 -20.90
CA PRO A 234 10.84 -5.71 -22.16
C PRO A 234 9.59 -4.84 -22.20
N MET A 235 9.69 -3.66 -22.83
CA MET A 235 8.55 -2.76 -23.04
C MET A 235 7.30 -3.46 -23.59
N GLU A 236 7.46 -4.30 -24.63
CA GLU A 236 6.35 -5.05 -25.23
C GLU A 236 5.67 -5.97 -24.20
N THR A 237 6.45 -6.65 -23.37
CA THR A 237 5.96 -7.55 -22.31
C THR A 237 5.19 -6.78 -21.23
N MET A 238 5.66 -5.59 -20.84
CA MET A 238 4.96 -4.70 -19.90
C MET A 238 3.60 -4.28 -20.46
N ILE A 239 3.55 -3.82 -21.72
CA ILE A 239 2.32 -3.39 -22.39
C ILE A 239 1.31 -4.55 -22.49
N LEU A 240 1.76 -5.74 -22.88
CA LEU A 240 0.91 -6.92 -22.97
C LEU A 240 0.32 -7.29 -21.61
N SER A 241 1.12 -7.26 -20.54
CA SER A 241 0.66 -7.55 -19.18
C SER A 241 -0.38 -6.52 -18.70
N ALA A 242 -0.13 -5.23 -18.94
CA ALA A 242 -1.09 -4.17 -18.62
C ALA A 242 -2.44 -4.38 -19.32
N ARG A 243 -2.41 -4.74 -20.60
CA ARG A 243 -3.62 -5.05 -21.38
C ARG A 243 -4.36 -6.28 -20.85
N GLU A 244 -3.64 -7.35 -20.51
CA GLU A 244 -4.24 -8.58 -19.95
C GLU A 244 -4.92 -8.34 -18.59
N ARG A 245 -4.47 -7.32 -17.85
CA ARG A 245 -5.08 -6.86 -16.60
C ARG A 245 -6.31 -5.98 -16.82
N GLY A 246 -6.64 -5.64 -18.07
CA GLY A 246 -7.81 -4.84 -18.43
C GLY A 246 -7.62 -3.33 -18.26
N LEU A 247 -6.37 -2.83 -18.20
CA LEU A 247 -6.11 -1.40 -18.23
C LEU A 247 -6.49 -0.82 -19.60
N GLU A 248 -7.18 0.32 -19.59
CA GLU A 248 -7.53 1.09 -20.78
C GLU A 248 -6.33 1.87 -21.31
N TYR A 249 -5.42 2.30 -20.41
CA TYR A 249 -4.22 3.03 -20.77
C TYR A 249 -3.01 2.73 -19.87
N LEU A 250 -1.82 2.96 -20.42
CA LEU A 250 -0.53 2.80 -19.76
C LEU A 250 0.41 3.94 -20.17
N ALA A 251 1.12 4.56 -19.23
CA ALA A 251 2.21 5.49 -19.53
C ALA A 251 3.57 4.80 -19.39
N ILE A 252 4.41 4.91 -20.42
CA ILE A 252 5.81 4.48 -20.35
C ILE A 252 6.65 5.68 -19.92
N THR A 253 7.28 5.59 -18.75
CA THR A 253 7.91 6.73 -18.07
C THR A 253 9.33 6.39 -17.61
N ASP A 254 10.14 5.80 -18.49
CA ASP A 254 11.55 5.53 -18.21
C ASP A 254 12.32 6.81 -17.82
N HIS A 255 13.39 6.63 -17.03
CA HIS A 255 14.11 7.76 -16.44
C HIS A 255 14.80 8.67 -17.46
N SER A 256 14.83 9.96 -17.12
CA SER A 256 15.66 10.98 -17.77
C SER A 256 17.16 10.86 -17.43
N VAL A 257 18.02 11.66 -18.11
CA VAL A 257 19.50 11.53 -18.14
C VAL A 257 20.18 11.53 -16.77
N GLY A 258 19.69 12.32 -15.82
CA GLY A 258 20.32 12.60 -14.52
C GLY A 258 20.47 11.37 -13.65
N ARG A 259 19.65 10.34 -13.90
CA ARG A 259 19.73 9.03 -13.26
C ARG A 259 20.73 8.12 -13.99
N GLY A 260 21.99 8.53 -14.09
CA GLY A 260 23.05 7.76 -14.76
C GLY A 260 23.24 6.31 -14.25
N ILE A 261 22.84 6.03 -13.00
CA ILE A 261 22.85 4.67 -12.40
C ILE A 261 21.74 3.77 -12.97
N ALA A 262 20.62 4.36 -13.41
CA ALA A 262 19.46 3.67 -13.97
C ALA A 262 19.40 3.73 -15.50
N ASN A 263 20.54 3.96 -16.16
CA ASN A 263 20.61 4.00 -17.62
C ASN A 263 19.64 5.03 -18.26
N GLY A 264 19.47 6.19 -17.61
CA GLY A 264 18.59 7.27 -18.06
C GLY A 264 18.77 7.65 -19.53
N LEU A 265 17.66 8.00 -20.19
CA LEU A 265 17.62 8.20 -21.64
C LEU A 265 18.19 9.56 -22.02
N SER A 266 19.07 9.61 -23.02
CA SER A 266 19.38 10.88 -23.69
C SER A 266 18.19 11.34 -24.54
N PRO A 267 18.09 12.63 -24.93
CA PRO A 267 17.02 13.09 -25.82
C PRO A 267 16.87 12.25 -27.09
N ALA A 268 17.98 11.85 -27.71
CA ALA A 268 17.96 10.98 -28.88
C ALA A 268 17.44 9.55 -28.56
N ARG A 269 17.73 9.00 -27.37
CA ARG A 269 17.17 7.71 -26.96
C ARG A 269 15.67 7.82 -26.68
N LEU A 270 15.24 8.91 -26.04
CA LEU A 270 13.82 9.19 -25.78
C LEU A 270 13.03 9.30 -27.08
N GLU A 271 13.54 10.02 -28.09
CA GLU A 271 12.88 10.11 -29.40
C GLU A 271 12.69 8.74 -30.06
N ASN A 272 13.71 7.86 -29.98
CA ASN A 272 13.59 6.49 -30.46
C ASN A 272 12.57 5.67 -29.65
N GLN A 273 12.51 5.88 -28.34
CA GLN A 273 11.53 5.22 -27.48
C GLN A 273 10.10 5.65 -27.82
N VAL A 274 9.87 6.96 -27.98
CA VAL A 274 8.59 7.54 -28.39
C VAL A 274 8.12 6.90 -29.70
N ALA A 275 9.00 6.80 -30.69
CA ALA A 275 8.68 6.15 -31.96
C ALA A 275 8.26 4.68 -31.77
N LEU A 276 8.99 3.92 -30.93
CA LEU A 276 8.67 2.53 -30.63
C LEU A 276 7.34 2.39 -29.88
N VAL A 277 7.06 3.23 -28.88
CA VAL A 277 5.78 3.20 -28.15
C VAL A 277 4.61 3.41 -29.11
N ARG A 278 4.72 4.37 -30.04
CA ARG A 278 3.68 4.60 -31.06
C ARG A 278 3.55 3.44 -32.05
N GLU A 279 4.64 2.74 -32.36
CA GLU A 279 4.61 1.52 -33.16
C GLU A 279 3.90 0.38 -32.43
N LEU A 280 4.26 0.14 -31.16
CA LEU A 280 3.68 -0.91 -30.33
C LEU A 280 2.20 -0.66 -30.03
N GLU A 281 1.79 0.59 -29.81
CA GLU A 281 0.37 0.94 -29.67
C GLU A 281 -0.44 0.46 -30.89
N ARG A 282 0.08 0.70 -32.11
CA ARG A 282 -0.59 0.28 -33.36
C ARG A 282 -0.56 -1.23 -33.57
N SER A 283 0.55 -1.89 -33.24
CA SER A 283 0.73 -3.32 -33.51
C SER A 283 0.02 -4.22 -32.48
N ILE A 284 0.04 -3.85 -31.21
CA ILE A 284 -0.56 -4.60 -30.10
C ILE A 284 -2.07 -4.36 -30.05
N GLY A 285 -2.49 -3.09 -30.07
CA GLY A 285 -3.89 -2.68 -29.96
C GLY A 285 -4.58 -3.07 -28.64
N GLY A 286 -5.74 -2.45 -28.39
CA GLY A 286 -6.58 -2.76 -27.22
C GLY A 286 -6.12 -2.12 -25.90
N ILE A 287 -5.11 -1.24 -25.95
CA ILE A 287 -4.66 -0.39 -24.83
C ILE A 287 -4.10 0.91 -25.42
N LYS A 288 -4.41 2.06 -24.81
CA LYS A 288 -3.79 3.35 -25.18
C LYS A 288 -2.44 3.48 -24.48
N LEU A 289 -1.41 3.87 -25.22
CA LEU A 289 -0.09 4.13 -24.68
C LEU A 289 0.22 5.63 -24.67
N PHE A 290 0.67 6.10 -23.52
CA PHE A 290 1.18 7.45 -23.33
C PHE A 290 2.70 7.45 -23.33
N THR A 291 3.29 8.31 -24.14
CA THR A 291 4.74 8.52 -24.17
C THR A 291 5.12 9.50 -23.09
N GLY A 292 5.86 9.06 -22.08
CA GLY A 292 6.24 9.88 -20.95
C GLY A 292 7.69 9.73 -20.52
N THR A 293 8.00 10.32 -19.37
CA THR A 293 9.31 10.18 -18.73
C THR A 293 9.18 10.41 -17.23
N GLU A 294 10.02 9.71 -16.45
CA GLU A 294 10.32 10.16 -15.10
C GLU A 294 11.47 11.19 -15.13
N MET A 295 11.06 12.44 -15.03
CA MET A 295 11.86 13.64 -15.09
C MET A 295 12.56 13.93 -13.75
N ASP A 296 13.88 13.96 -13.76
CA ASP A 296 14.65 14.35 -12.58
C ASP A 296 14.51 15.85 -12.31
N ILE A 297 14.12 16.19 -11.08
CA ILE A 297 14.19 17.54 -10.55
C ILE A 297 15.61 17.74 -10.03
N ARG A 298 16.38 18.66 -10.62
CA ARG A 298 17.75 18.98 -10.17
C ARG A 298 17.75 19.72 -8.83
N ALA A 299 18.91 19.79 -8.17
CA ALA A 299 19.05 20.40 -6.85
C ALA A 299 18.62 21.87 -6.76
N ASP A 300 18.58 22.59 -7.89
CA ASP A 300 18.13 23.97 -8.02
C ASP A 300 16.67 24.12 -8.53
N GLY A 301 15.95 23.00 -8.63
CA GLY A 301 14.56 22.91 -9.12
C GLY A 301 14.41 23.00 -10.64
N THR A 302 15.49 23.02 -11.41
CA THR A 302 15.41 22.87 -12.88
C THR A 302 15.18 21.40 -13.27
N LEU A 303 14.66 21.17 -14.48
CA LEU A 303 14.38 19.84 -15.01
C LEU A 303 15.50 19.34 -15.92
N ASP A 304 15.54 18.04 -16.10
CA ASP A 304 16.60 17.37 -16.84
C ASP A 304 16.57 17.54 -18.36
N TYR A 305 15.37 17.52 -18.95
CA TYR A 305 15.14 17.91 -20.34
C TYR A 305 14.69 19.36 -20.45
N ALA A 306 14.89 19.93 -21.64
CA ALA A 306 14.37 21.23 -22.02
C ALA A 306 12.87 21.14 -22.38
N ASP A 307 12.18 22.27 -22.33
CA ASP A 307 10.73 22.36 -22.54
C ASP A 307 10.30 21.86 -23.93
N ASP A 308 11.11 22.07 -24.97
CA ASP A 308 10.83 21.60 -26.33
C ASP A 308 10.80 20.07 -26.47
N ILE A 309 11.52 19.35 -25.61
CA ILE A 309 11.45 17.89 -25.50
C ILE A 309 10.20 17.50 -24.71
N LEU A 310 9.94 18.18 -23.59
CA LEU A 310 8.81 17.88 -22.71
C LEU A 310 7.46 18.12 -23.40
N GLU A 311 7.35 19.13 -24.26
CA GLU A 311 6.17 19.45 -25.05
C GLU A 311 5.73 18.29 -25.97
N GLN A 312 6.64 17.38 -26.33
CA GLN A 312 6.36 16.25 -27.21
C GLN A 312 5.85 15.00 -26.45
N LEU A 313 5.89 15.02 -25.12
CA LEU A 313 5.44 13.92 -24.27
C LEU A 313 3.98 14.10 -23.89
N ASP A 314 3.27 12.98 -23.72
CA ASP A 314 1.88 12.96 -23.27
C ASP A 314 1.78 13.09 -21.75
N TRP A 315 2.81 12.67 -21.01
CA TRP A 315 2.81 12.56 -19.56
C TRP A 315 4.21 12.70 -18.94
N VAL A 316 4.39 13.61 -17.98
CA VAL A 316 5.67 13.87 -17.31
C VAL A 316 5.52 13.70 -15.81
N VAL A 317 6.24 12.72 -15.26
CA VAL A 317 6.37 12.50 -13.82
C VAL A 317 7.64 13.18 -13.35
N ALA A 318 7.57 14.22 -12.52
CA ALA A 318 8.77 14.87 -11.98
C ALA A 318 9.08 14.36 -10.57
N SER A 319 10.33 13.96 -10.33
CA SER A 319 10.74 13.28 -9.09
C SER A 319 12.08 13.79 -8.54
N VAL A 320 12.26 13.73 -7.22
CA VAL A 320 13.54 14.03 -6.55
C VAL A 320 14.34 12.74 -6.37
N HIS A 321 15.50 12.64 -7.02
CA HIS A 321 16.41 11.49 -6.89
C HIS A 321 17.80 11.82 -6.34
N SER A 322 18.08 13.10 -6.10
CA SER A 322 19.41 13.58 -5.69
C SER A 322 19.30 14.71 -4.68
N ALA A 323 20.40 14.97 -3.96
CA ALA A 323 20.46 16.02 -2.94
C ALA A 323 19.30 15.97 -1.92
N MET A 324 18.87 14.75 -1.53
CA MET A 324 17.74 14.53 -0.61
C MET A 324 17.98 15.05 0.82
N GLY A 325 19.22 15.42 1.15
CA GLY A 325 19.59 16.02 2.44
C GLY A 325 19.56 17.55 2.48
N GLN A 326 18.93 18.22 1.50
CA GLN A 326 18.68 19.66 1.56
C GLN A 326 17.79 20.02 2.75
N ASP A 327 17.91 21.25 3.23
CA ASP A 327 17.01 21.76 4.27
C ASP A 327 15.57 21.92 3.74
N SER A 328 14.63 21.97 4.69
CA SER A 328 13.18 21.98 4.39
C SER A 328 12.76 23.10 3.46
N GLN A 329 13.29 24.32 3.63
CA GLN A 329 12.91 25.44 2.78
C GLN A 329 13.42 25.24 1.35
N THR A 330 14.70 24.90 1.19
CA THR A 330 15.31 24.65 -0.13
C THR A 330 14.61 23.52 -0.88
N MET A 331 14.28 22.41 -0.20
CA MET A 331 13.59 21.28 -0.81
C MET A 331 12.16 21.64 -1.24
N THR A 332 11.45 22.41 -0.41
CA THR A 332 10.10 22.90 -0.71
C THR A 332 10.11 23.77 -1.97
N GLU A 333 10.99 24.77 -2.04
CA GLU A 333 11.12 25.67 -3.19
C GLU A 333 11.53 24.92 -4.46
N ARG A 334 12.43 23.93 -4.35
CA ARG A 334 12.86 23.05 -5.45
C ARG A 334 11.68 22.30 -6.07
N ILE A 335 10.82 21.70 -5.26
CA ILE A 335 9.66 20.92 -5.72
C ILE A 335 8.60 21.85 -6.34
N ILE A 336 8.29 22.97 -5.66
CA ILE A 336 7.31 23.95 -6.16
C ILE A 336 7.77 24.55 -7.50
N LYS A 337 9.07 24.81 -7.68
CA LYS A 337 9.61 25.29 -8.95
C LYS A 337 9.40 24.28 -10.08
N ALA A 338 9.54 22.98 -9.83
CA ALA A 338 9.22 21.95 -10.81
C ALA A 338 7.73 21.95 -11.18
N MET A 339 6.84 22.12 -10.19
CA MET A 339 5.39 22.23 -10.42
C MET A 339 5.00 23.47 -11.25
N GLN A 340 5.83 24.50 -11.33
CA GLN A 340 5.55 25.68 -12.17
C GLN A 340 5.84 25.46 -13.65
N ASN A 341 6.59 24.41 -14.01
CA ASN A 341 6.82 24.06 -15.42
C ASN A 341 5.49 23.58 -16.05
N PRO A 342 5.06 24.12 -17.20
CA PRO A 342 3.75 23.82 -17.79
C PRO A 342 3.61 22.36 -18.25
N HIS A 343 4.72 21.63 -18.43
CA HIS A 343 4.73 20.24 -18.89
C HIS A 343 4.77 19.21 -17.77
N VAL A 344 4.99 19.60 -16.50
CA VAL A 344 5.01 18.66 -15.37
C VAL A 344 3.59 18.34 -14.91
N ASP A 345 3.12 17.13 -15.21
CA ASP A 345 1.76 16.68 -14.92
C ASP A 345 1.60 16.18 -13.49
N VAL A 346 2.60 15.47 -12.95
CA VAL A 346 2.54 14.84 -11.63
C VAL A 346 3.89 14.91 -10.93
N ILE A 347 3.88 15.01 -9.60
CA ILE A 347 5.07 14.77 -8.78
C ILE A 347 5.08 13.31 -8.30
N GLY A 348 6.10 12.56 -8.71
CA GLY A 348 6.33 11.17 -8.34
C GLY A 348 6.89 11.03 -6.91
N HIS A 349 6.48 9.97 -6.21
CA HIS A 349 6.91 9.53 -4.86
C HIS A 349 7.50 10.66 -4.01
N LEU A 350 6.66 11.67 -3.75
CA LEU A 350 7.05 13.02 -3.29
C LEU A 350 8.03 13.03 -2.12
N SER A 351 7.85 12.16 -1.13
CA SER A 351 8.68 12.15 0.07
C SER A 351 10.02 11.43 -0.14
N THR A 352 10.17 10.71 -1.26
CA THR A 352 11.32 9.87 -1.63
C THR A 352 11.63 8.74 -0.64
N ARG A 353 10.73 8.47 0.31
CA ARG A 353 10.95 7.47 1.36
C ARG A 353 11.08 6.05 0.80
N LEU A 354 11.79 5.22 1.55
CA LEU A 354 11.75 3.75 1.41
C LEU A 354 11.43 3.18 2.78
N VAL A 355 10.27 2.53 2.92
CA VAL A 355 9.72 2.10 4.20
C VAL A 355 10.67 1.11 4.88
N GLY A 356 11.24 1.54 6.01
CA GLY A 356 12.20 0.76 6.78
C GLY A 356 13.66 0.93 6.38
N GLU A 357 13.96 1.67 5.30
CA GLU A 357 15.32 1.84 4.77
C GLU A 357 15.76 3.31 4.69
N ARG A 358 14.92 4.19 4.11
CA ARG A 358 15.22 5.61 3.90
C ARG A 358 14.10 6.49 4.46
N GLN A 359 14.47 7.41 5.34
CA GLN A 359 13.55 8.42 5.87
C GLN A 359 13.08 9.36 4.75
N PRO A 360 11.88 9.95 4.86
CA PRO A 360 11.42 10.94 3.90
C PRO A 360 12.33 12.18 3.90
N ILE A 361 12.30 12.93 2.79
CA ILE A 361 12.90 14.28 2.72
C ILE A 361 12.23 15.21 3.74
N GLU A 362 13.00 16.21 4.19
CA GLU A 362 12.45 17.30 4.98
C GLU A 362 11.90 18.37 4.03
N ALA A 363 10.60 18.66 4.12
CA ALA A 363 9.92 19.68 3.31
C ALA A 363 8.62 20.15 3.99
N ASP A 364 8.12 21.33 3.61
CA ASP A 364 6.79 21.79 3.96
C ASP A 364 5.76 21.19 2.98
N PHE A 365 5.24 20.02 3.37
CA PHE A 365 4.24 19.30 2.57
C PHE A 365 2.94 20.10 2.38
N GLU A 366 2.53 20.93 3.35
CA GLU A 366 1.32 21.75 3.22
C GLU A 366 1.50 22.83 2.14
N ALA A 367 2.68 23.47 2.08
CA ALA A 367 3.02 24.41 1.01
C ALA A 367 3.04 23.71 -0.36
N ILE A 368 3.61 22.51 -0.44
CA ILE A 368 3.65 21.70 -1.66
C ILE A 368 2.25 21.31 -2.13
N PHE A 369 1.35 20.89 -1.24
CA PHE A 369 -0.01 20.50 -1.61
C PHE A 369 -0.82 21.70 -2.13
N LYS A 370 -0.64 22.89 -1.55
CA LYS A 370 -1.25 24.12 -2.06
C LYS A 370 -0.72 24.47 -3.45
N ALA A 371 0.60 24.42 -3.64
CA ALA A 371 1.20 24.65 -4.95
C ALA A 371 0.67 23.66 -5.99
N ALA A 372 0.54 22.38 -5.65
CA ALA A 372 -0.03 21.35 -6.53
C ALA A 372 -1.45 21.71 -6.99
N ALA A 373 -2.32 22.15 -6.06
CA ALA A 373 -3.68 22.59 -6.38
C ALA A 373 -3.69 23.84 -7.27
N GLU A 374 -2.81 24.82 -6.99
CA GLU A 374 -2.68 26.07 -7.73
C GLU A 374 -2.13 25.89 -9.15
N THR A 375 -1.16 24.99 -9.34
CA THR A 375 -0.53 24.75 -10.65
C THR A 375 -1.28 23.71 -11.49
N GLY A 376 -2.21 22.96 -10.90
CA GLY A 376 -2.85 21.81 -11.52
C GLY A 376 -1.92 20.61 -11.71
N THR A 377 -0.87 20.51 -10.88
CA THR A 377 0.02 19.34 -10.83
C THR A 377 -0.58 18.29 -9.91
N ALA A 378 -0.76 17.08 -10.42
CA ALA A 378 -1.22 15.96 -9.62
C ALA A 378 -0.13 15.47 -8.63
N LEU A 379 -0.54 14.70 -7.61
CA LEU A 379 0.38 14.04 -6.70
C LEU A 379 0.24 12.52 -6.74
N GLU A 380 1.37 11.84 -6.81
CA GLU A 380 1.42 10.38 -6.89
C GLU A 380 1.17 9.70 -5.54
N ILE A 381 0.37 8.64 -5.56
CA ILE A 381 0.27 7.57 -4.56
C ILE A 381 0.94 6.34 -5.18
N ASN A 382 2.24 6.27 -5.00
CA ASN A 382 3.11 5.22 -5.50
C ASN A 382 2.82 3.93 -4.75
N ALA A 383 2.32 2.95 -5.49
CA ALA A 383 1.83 1.70 -4.98
C ALA A 383 2.95 0.67 -4.77
N SER A 384 4.22 0.97 -5.10
CA SER A 384 5.33 0.11 -4.73
C SER A 384 5.32 -0.14 -3.22
N PRO A 385 5.30 -1.39 -2.75
CA PRO A 385 5.19 -1.68 -1.31
C PRO A 385 6.42 -1.26 -0.52
N GLU A 386 7.53 -0.96 -1.20
CA GLU A 386 8.75 -0.39 -0.60
C GLU A 386 8.62 1.12 -0.39
N ARG A 387 7.78 1.81 -1.16
CA ARG A 387 7.57 3.27 -1.08
C ARG A 387 6.28 3.62 -0.33
N MET A 388 5.14 3.10 -0.81
CA MET A 388 3.80 3.42 -0.34
C MET A 388 3.59 4.94 -0.18
N ASP A 389 3.98 5.75 -1.17
CA ASP A 389 4.16 7.20 -1.03
C ASP A 389 3.38 7.98 -2.09
N LEU A 390 2.47 8.90 -1.79
CA LEU A 390 2.19 9.54 -0.49
C LEU A 390 1.71 8.64 0.64
N ARG A 391 2.10 8.95 1.88
CA ARG A 391 1.49 8.34 3.06
C ARG A 391 0.02 8.75 3.22
N ASP A 392 -0.78 7.92 3.89
CA ASP A 392 -2.22 8.12 4.13
C ASP A 392 -2.62 9.51 4.65
N ALA A 393 -1.90 10.06 5.63
CA ALA A 393 -2.18 11.39 6.19
C ALA A 393 -1.94 12.52 5.17
N HIS A 394 -0.94 12.36 4.31
CA HIS A 394 -0.66 13.30 3.22
C HIS A 394 -1.73 13.19 2.13
N VAL A 395 -2.16 11.97 1.80
CA VAL A 395 -3.27 11.72 0.87
C VAL A 395 -4.56 12.37 1.39
N TYR A 396 -4.90 12.17 2.66
CA TYR A 396 -6.07 12.78 3.28
C TYR A 396 -6.04 14.30 3.13
N ARG A 397 -4.89 14.93 3.41
CA ARG A 397 -4.72 16.38 3.36
C ARG A 397 -4.72 16.95 1.94
N ALA A 398 -4.00 16.32 1.01
CA ALA A 398 -3.98 16.71 -0.40
C ALA A 398 -5.39 16.66 -1.02
N ARG A 399 -6.16 15.61 -0.70
CA ARG A 399 -7.56 15.48 -1.08
C ARG A 399 -8.43 16.62 -0.54
N GLU A 400 -8.26 17.01 0.74
CA GLU A 400 -8.99 18.16 1.31
C GLU A 400 -8.70 19.48 0.60
N LEU A 401 -7.50 19.63 0.03
CA LEU A 401 -7.08 20.79 -0.74
C LEU A 401 -7.52 20.71 -2.22
N GLY A 402 -8.21 19.64 -2.62
CA GLY A 402 -8.70 19.46 -3.99
C GLY A 402 -7.62 19.04 -4.99
N VAL A 403 -6.45 18.60 -4.52
CA VAL A 403 -5.38 18.12 -5.39
C VAL A 403 -5.81 16.82 -6.07
N ALA A 404 -5.63 16.73 -7.39
CA ALA A 404 -5.80 15.48 -8.12
C ALA A 404 -4.71 14.48 -7.70
N LEU A 405 -5.12 13.28 -7.30
CA LEU A 405 -4.20 12.21 -6.90
C LEU A 405 -4.08 11.19 -8.03
N VAL A 406 -2.93 10.55 -8.18
CA VAL A 406 -2.72 9.47 -9.17
C VAL A 406 -2.22 8.24 -8.45
N ILE A 407 -2.84 7.08 -8.66
CA ILE A 407 -2.31 5.81 -8.14
C ILE A 407 -1.49 5.14 -9.24
N SER A 408 -0.18 4.99 -9.05
CA SER A 408 0.71 4.34 -10.02
C SER A 408 1.47 3.20 -9.35
N THR A 409 1.97 2.22 -10.12
CA THR A 409 2.70 1.09 -9.53
C THR A 409 4.21 1.27 -9.45
N ASP A 410 4.79 2.20 -10.23
CA ASP A 410 6.26 2.35 -10.36
C ASP A 410 6.86 1.00 -10.77
N ALA A 411 6.17 0.31 -11.68
CA ALA A 411 6.47 -1.08 -12.01
C ALA A 411 7.73 -1.16 -12.86
N HIS A 412 8.69 -1.93 -12.37
CA HIS A 412 9.91 -2.30 -13.10
C HIS A 412 9.83 -3.75 -13.63
N THR A 413 8.73 -4.46 -13.35
CA THR A 413 8.40 -5.78 -13.89
C THR A 413 6.88 -5.92 -14.03
N THR A 414 6.46 -6.91 -14.82
CA THR A 414 5.06 -7.28 -15.01
C THR A 414 4.37 -7.73 -13.72
N GLU A 415 5.09 -8.33 -12.77
CA GLU A 415 4.55 -8.62 -11.44
C GLU A 415 4.32 -7.33 -10.64
N GLY A 416 5.17 -6.31 -10.85
CA GLY A 416 5.04 -4.98 -10.24
C GLY A 416 3.70 -4.31 -10.53
N LEU A 417 3.11 -4.55 -11.70
CA LEU A 417 1.77 -4.06 -12.06
C LEU A 417 0.65 -4.57 -11.12
N SER A 418 0.90 -5.64 -10.35
CA SER A 418 -0.06 -6.11 -9.32
C SER A 418 -0.04 -5.25 -8.05
N ASN A 419 0.88 -4.30 -7.94
CA ASN A 419 1.05 -3.48 -6.73
C ASN A 419 -0.08 -2.47 -6.53
N THR A 420 -0.95 -2.23 -7.52
CA THR A 420 -2.09 -1.28 -7.46
C THR A 420 -2.91 -1.41 -6.17
N ARG A 421 -3.02 -2.65 -5.64
CA ARG A 421 -3.69 -2.94 -4.36
C ARG A 421 -3.17 -2.11 -3.18
N TYR A 422 -1.88 -1.80 -3.13
CA TYR A 422 -1.28 -1.00 -2.05
C TYR A 422 -1.62 0.48 -2.21
N GLY A 423 -1.54 1.01 -3.43
CA GLY A 423 -1.93 2.39 -3.74
C GLY A 423 -3.41 2.65 -3.46
N VAL A 424 -4.28 1.74 -3.88
CA VAL A 424 -5.72 1.75 -3.52
C VAL A 424 -5.89 1.66 -2.00
N GLY A 425 -5.15 0.77 -1.33
CA GLY A 425 -5.17 0.68 0.13
C GLY A 425 -4.85 2.00 0.83
N ILE A 426 -3.80 2.69 0.39
CA ILE A 426 -3.39 3.99 0.92
C ILE A 426 -4.43 5.07 0.62
N ALA A 427 -4.93 5.14 -0.62
CA ALA A 427 -6.00 6.06 -1.02
C ALA A 427 -7.25 5.88 -0.15
N ARG A 428 -7.66 4.63 0.09
CA ARG A 428 -8.77 4.29 0.98
C ARG A 428 -8.50 4.74 2.41
N ARG A 429 -7.29 4.55 2.96
CA ARG A 429 -6.89 5.10 4.27
C ARG A 429 -6.93 6.63 4.32
N GLY A 430 -6.65 7.29 3.20
CA GLY A 430 -6.80 8.73 2.98
C GLY A 430 -8.25 9.19 2.71
N TRP A 431 -9.23 8.29 2.86
CA TRP A 431 -10.66 8.54 2.63
C TRP A 431 -11.01 8.95 1.18
N CYS A 432 -10.25 8.48 0.20
CA CYS A 432 -10.51 8.78 -1.20
C CYS A 432 -11.66 7.93 -1.76
N GLU A 433 -12.68 8.60 -2.28
CA GLU A 433 -13.59 8.12 -3.32
C GLU A 433 -12.91 8.09 -4.72
N PRO A 434 -13.46 7.38 -5.72
CA PRO A 434 -12.93 7.36 -7.09
C PRO A 434 -12.67 8.74 -7.67
N LYS A 435 -13.59 9.69 -7.42
CA LYS A 435 -13.50 11.07 -7.91
C LYS A 435 -12.28 11.87 -7.45
N HIS A 436 -11.50 11.35 -6.50
CA HIS A 436 -10.28 11.99 -6.04
C HIS A 436 -9.02 11.45 -6.74
N ILE A 437 -9.11 10.31 -7.45
CA ILE A 437 -7.95 9.75 -8.18
C ILE A 437 -8.17 9.82 -9.68
N LEU A 438 -7.22 10.47 -10.35
CA LEU A 438 -7.26 10.87 -11.74
C LEU A 438 -7.33 9.67 -12.69
N ASN A 439 -6.57 8.62 -12.41
CA ASN A 439 -6.58 7.41 -13.23
C ASN A 439 -7.77 6.47 -12.95
N THR A 440 -8.85 7.00 -12.37
CA THR A 440 -10.19 6.39 -12.46
C THR A 440 -11.00 6.90 -13.65
N LEU A 441 -10.55 8.00 -14.28
CA LEU A 441 -11.18 8.50 -15.49
C LEU A 441 -11.09 7.46 -16.60
N PRO A 442 -12.20 7.14 -17.28
CA PRO A 442 -12.18 6.40 -18.54
C PRO A 442 -11.28 7.11 -19.56
N LEU A 443 -10.77 6.35 -20.54
CA LEU A 443 -9.80 6.86 -21.51
C LEU A 443 -10.20 8.19 -22.16
N ASN A 444 -11.47 8.33 -22.59
CA ASN A 444 -11.91 9.56 -23.26
C ASN A 444 -11.86 10.78 -22.34
N ASP A 445 -12.31 10.63 -21.09
CA ASP A 445 -12.32 11.71 -20.10
C ASP A 445 -10.88 12.06 -19.68
N PHE A 446 -9.99 11.07 -19.61
CA PHE A 446 -8.56 11.30 -19.36
C PHE A 446 -7.88 12.05 -20.52
N LEU A 447 -8.23 11.74 -21.77
CA LEU A 447 -7.75 12.50 -22.93
C LEU A 447 -8.27 13.94 -22.94
N GLU A 448 -9.54 14.16 -22.56
CA GLU A 448 -10.10 15.50 -22.38
C GLU A 448 -9.35 16.27 -21.29
N TYR A 449 -9.04 15.62 -20.16
CA TYR A 449 -8.23 16.21 -19.08
C TYR A 449 -6.83 16.61 -19.56
N LEU A 450 -6.14 15.75 -20.29
CA LEU A 450 -4.78 16.03 -20.78
C LEU A 450 -4.74 17.20 -21.77
N ALA A 451 -5.79 17.39 -22.57
CA ALA A 451 -5.89 18.47 -23.56
C ALA A 451 -6.07 19.88 -22.95
N LEU A 452 -6.37 19.97 -21.66
CA LEU A 452 -6.54 21.25 -20.96
C LEU A 452 -5.19 21.90 -20.65
N ASN A 453 -5.20 23.23 -20.52
CA ASN A 453 -4.06 23.92 -19.93
C ASN A 453 -3.90 23.45 -18.48
N LYS A 454 -2.65 23.29 -18.03
CA LYS A 454 -2.36 22.70 -16.73
C LYS A 454 -3.09 23.38 -15.57
N THR A 455 -3.14 24.71 -15.57
CA THR A 455 -3.81 25.51 -14.54
C THR A 455 -5.34 25.32 -14.50
N GLU A 456 -5.95 24.81 -15.56
CA GLU A 456 -7.41 24.55 -15.65
C GLU A 456 -7.77 23.13 -15.19
N ARG A 457 -6.77 22.26 -15.01
CA ARG A 457 -6.97 20.84 -14.74
C ARG A 457 -7.57 20.56 -13.37
N THR A 458 -7.20 21.31 -12.33
CA THR A 458 -7.79 21.12 -10.98
C THR A 458 -9.30 21.30 -11.00
N GLU A 459 -9.77 22.41 -11.59
CA GLU A 459 -11.21 22.70 -11.68
C GLU A 459 -11.94 21.76 -12.64
N ALA A 460 -11.29 21.37 -13.74
CA ALA A 460 -11.88 20.43 -14.68
C ALA A 460 -11.99 19.02 -14.13
N PHE A 461 -10.98 18.54 -13.41
CA PHE A 461 -11.01 17.23 -12.76
C PHE A 461 -12.20 17.12 -11.81
N ALA A 462 -12.43 18.15 -10.99
CA ALA A 462 -13.60 18.21 -10.11
C ALA A 462 -14.97 18.19 -10.82
N ARG A 463 -15.02 18.43 -12.15
CA ARG A 463 -16.23 18.32 -12.97
C ARG A 463 -16.36 17.00 -13.71
N LEU A 464 -15.24 16.40 -14.10
CA LEU A 464 -15.18 15.09 -14.77
C LEU A 464 -15.37 13.93 -13.78
N ALA A 465 -15.02 14.16 -12.52
CA ALA A 465 -15.02 13.21 -11.42
C ALA A 465 -16.31 13.29 -10.59
#